data_AF-A0A8I1UI80-F1
#
_entry.id   AF-A0A8I1UI80-F1
#
_cell.length_a   1.000
_cell.length_b   1.000
_cell.length_c   1.000
_cell.angle_alpha   90.00
_cell.angle_beta   90.00
_cell.angle_gamma   90.00
#
_symmetry.space_group_name_H-M   'P 1'
#
loop_
_entity.id
_entity.type
_entity.pdbx_description
1 polymer ?
#
loop_
_entity_poly.entity_id
_entity_poly.type
_entity_poly.pdbx_seq_one_letter_code
_entity_poly.pdbx_strand_id
1 'polypeptide(L)'
;MIPDPANEGPVGRLLHVLCGLSAVIGGTVLIAMALMTVVSVIGRAAFAAPILGDVELVQLGCAVCVATFLPYTQFRRGNIIVDFFTARASRRTQSGMDGLGALLYAIVMALIAWRAFAGGESAHESGETSMLMSMPLWIPYMLMVPGFALSALVGLYQTALYWTPGPAWRRS
;
A
#
# COMPACT_ATOMS: atom_id res chain seq x y z
N MET A 1 -18.67 0.17 9.96
CA MET A 1 -19.65 0.66 8.98
C MET A 1 -18.87 1.33 7.85
N ILE A 2 -18.82 0.71 6.68
CA ILE A 2 -18.19 1.28 5.48
C ILE A 2 -19.03 2.52 5.13
N PRO A 3 -18.44 3.72 4.95
CA PRO A 3 -19.20 4.86 4.46
C PRO A 3 -19.81 4.51 3.10
N ASP A 4 -21.12 4.69 2.99
CA ASP A 4 -21.85 4.47 1.75
C ASP A 4 -21.29 5.39 0.65
N PRO A 5 -20.84 4.90 -0.51
CA PRO A 5 -20.24 5.71 -1.58
C PRO A 5 -21.14 6.85 -2.08
N ALA A 6 -22.44 6.79 -1.75
CA ALA A 6 -23.42 7.83 -2.01
C ALA A 6 -23.21 9.12 -1.18
N ASN A 7 -22.52 9.07 -0.03
CA ASN A 7 -22.38 10.20 0.91
C ASN A 7 -20.94 10.70 1.08
N GLU A 8 -20.00 10.21 0.25
CA GLU A 8 -18.65 10.74 0.21
C GLU A 8 -18.62 12.02 -0.63
N GLY A 9 -18.08 13.10 -0.06
CA GLY A 9 -17.79 14.32 -0.84
C GLY A 9 -16.89 14.00 -2.07
N PRO A 10 -16.76 14.93 -3.03
CA PRO A 10 -16.03 14.68 -4.28
C PRO A 10 -14.61 14.12 -4.08
N VAL A 11 -13.94 14.51 -3.00
CA VAL A 11 -12.61 14.02 -2.61
C VAL A 11 -12.62 12.55 -2.16
N GLY A 12 -13.63 12.11 -1.40
CA GLY A 12 -13.72 10.72 -0.94
C GLY A 12 -13.97 9.76 -2.11
N ARG A 13 -14.88 10.14 -3.02
CA ARG A 13 -15.16 9.36 -4.23
C ARG A 13 -13.93 9.22 -5.14
N LEU A 14 -13.13 10.28 -5.28
CA LEU A 14 -11.87 10.24 -6.03
C LEU A 14 -10.87 9.28 -5.38
N LEU A 15 -10.67 9.38 -4.06
CA LEU A 15 -9.77 8.47 -3.32
C LEU A 15 -10.26 7.01 -3.42
N HIS A 16 -11.56 6.76 -3.35
CA HIS A 16 -12.12 5.42 -3.50
C HIS A 16 -11.80 4.82 -4.88
N VAL A 17 -11.96 5.60 -5.96
CA VAL A 17 -11.63 5.17 -7.32
C VAL A 17 -10.13 4.91 -7.47
N LEU A 18 -9.28 5.81 -6.94
CA LEU A 18 -7.82 5.64 -6.98
C LEU A 18 -7.36 4.41 -6.19
N CYS A 19 -7.91 4.18 -5.01
CA CYS A 19 -7.63 2.98 -4.22
C CYS A 19 -8.12 1.70 -4.91
N GLY A 20 -9.28 1.76 -5.57
CA GLY A 20 -9.81 0.65 -6.37
C GLY A 20 -8.92 0.31 -7.56
N LEU A 21 -8.48 1.32 -8.31
CA LEU A 21 -7.50 1.18 -9.40
C LEU A 21 -6.19 0.58 -8.90
N SER A 22 -5.67 1.10 -7.80
CA SER A 22 -4.48 0.57 -7.13
C SER A 22 -4.66 -0.92 -6.79
N ALA A 23 -5.78 -1.31 -6.18
CA ALA A 23 -6.04 -2.72 -5.86
C ALA A 23 -6.11 -3.62 -7.10
N VAL A 24 -6.68 -3.16 -8.21
CA VAL A 24 -6.71 -3.90 -9.49
C VAL A 24 -5.32 -4.06 -10.07
N ILE A 25 -4.51 -2.99 -10.06
CA ILE A 25 -3.11 -3.03 -10.51
C ILE A 25 -2.32 -4.02 -9.65
N GLY A 26 -2.42 -3.93 -8.32
CA GLY A 26 -1.77 -4.85 -7.39
C GLY A 26 -2.19 -6.30 -7.60
N GLY A 27 -3.48 -6.56 -7.80
CA GLY A 27 -4.00 -7.89 -8.09
C GLY A 27 -3.49 -8.46 -9.41
N THR A 28 -3.38 -7.62 -10.44
CA THR A 28 -2.82 -8.01 -11.73
C THR A 28 -1.34 -8.37 -11.61
N VAL A 29 -0.56 -7.56 -10.89
CA VAL A 29 0.86 -7.84 -10.58
C VAL A 29 1.00 -9.14 -9.80
N LEU A 30 0.13 -9.37 -8.80
CA LEU A 30 0.14 -10.60 -8.00
C LEU A 30 -0.11 -11.85 -8.84
N ILE A 31 -1.11 -11.81 -9.74
CA ILE A 31 -1.40 -12.91 -10.66
C ILE A 31 -0.21 -13.16 -11.60
N ALA A 32 0.38 -12.11 -12.17
CA ALA A 32 1.54 -12.22 -13.03
C ALA A 32 2.74 -12.86 -12.31
N MET A 33 3.02 -12.45 -11.07
CA MET A 33 4.06 -13.06 -10.23
C MET A 33 3.76 -14.52 -9.87
N ALA A 34 2.50 -14.84 -9.55
CA ALA A 34 2.11 -16.20 -9.23
C ALA A 34 2.34 -17.13 -10.43
N LEU A 35 1.93 -16.70 -11.64
CA LEU A 35 2.18 -17.43 -12.88
C LEU A 35 3.68 -17.60 -13.15
N MET A 36 4.46 -16.53 -13.01
CA MET A 36 5.92 -16.59 -13.17
C MET A 36 6.55 -17.59 -12.18
N THR A 37 6.13 -17.57 -10.92
CA THR A 37 6.64 -18.49 -9.88
C THR A 37 6.31 -19.93 -10.22
N VAL A 38 5.07 -20.20 -10.66
CA VAL A 38 4.64 -21.54 -11.10
C VAL A 38 5.48 -22.03 -12.29
N VAL A 39 5.70 -21.16 -13.29
CA VAL A 39 6.56 -21.48 -14.45
C VAL A 39 8.00 -21.78 -14.00
N SER A 40 8.57 -20.98 -13.08
CA SER A 40 9.92 -21.23 -12.56
C SER A 40 10.02 -22.56 -11.80
N VAL A 41 9.03 -22.87 -10.95
CA VAL A 41 9.00 -24.13 -10.18
C VAL A 41 8.85 -25.34 -11.11
N ILE A 42 7.97 -25.28 -12.11
CA ILE A 42 7.80 -26.34 -13.11
C ILE A 42 9.07 -26.49 -13.95
N GLY A 43 9.67 -25.40 -14.42
CA GLY A 43 10.92 -25.42 -15.20
C GLY A 43 12.08 -26.04 -14.43
N ARG A 44 12.19 -25.71 -13.14
CA ARG A 44 13.18 -26.30 -12.22
C ARG A 44 12.93 -27.79 -11.99
N ALA A 45 11.68 -28.20 -11.79
CA ALA A 45 11.32 -29.59 -11.49
C ALA A 45 11.36 -30.52 -12.71
N ALA A 46 10.99 -30.02 -13.89
CA ALA A 46 10.83 -30.83 -15.10
C ALA A 46 12.05 -30.78 -16.04
N PHE A 47 12.82 -29.68 -16.05
CA PHE A 47 13.86 -29.45 -17.06
C PHE A 47 15.23 -29.05 -16.48
N ALA A 48 15.38 -28.96 -15.15
CA ALA A 48 16.58 -28.46 -14.47
C ALA A 48 17.09 -27.09 -14.99
N ALA A 49 16.20 -26.32 -15.62
CA ALA A 49 16.47 -25.01 -16.21
C ALA A 49 15.64 -23.94 -15.46
N PRO A 50 16.06 -23.54 -14.25
CA PRO A 50 15.39 -22.46 -13.51
C PRO A 50 15.58 -21.12 -14.22
N ILE A 51 14.64 -20.20 -14.01
CA ILE A 51 14.81 -18.81 -14.42
C ILE A 51 15.90 -18.18 -13.53
N LEU A 52 17.03 -17.76 -14.13
CA LEU A 52 18.11 -17.09 -13.40
C LEU A 52 17.57 -15.77 -12.83
N GLY A 53 17.71 -15.57 -11.51
CA GLY A 53 17.20 -14.38 -10.82
C GLY A 53 15.68 -14.38 -10.53
N ASP A 54 15.04 -15.56 -10.51
CA ASP A 54 13.64 -15.70 -10.12
C ASP A 54 13.34 -15.18 -8.70
N VAL A 55 14.23 -15.42 -7.74
CA VAL A 55 14.11 -14.91 -6.37
C VAL A 55 14.13 -13.38 -6.33
N GLU A 56 15.00 -12.72 -7.12
CA GLU A 56 15.09 -11.26 -7.17
C GLU A 56 13.82 -10.65 -7.78
N LEU A 57 13.30 -11.23 -8.87
CA LEU A 57 12.05 -10.80 -9.49
C LEU A 57 10.84 -10.96 -8.57
N VAL A 58 10.75 -12.08 -7.85
CA VAL A 58 9.68 -12.30 -6.88
C VAL A 58 9.80 -11.32 -5.71
N GLN A 59 11.01 -11.05 -5.20
CA GLN A 59 11.23 -10.11 -4.11
C GLN A 59 10.84 -8.67 -4.49
N LEU A 60 11.32 -8.19 -5.64
CA LEU A 60 11.04 -6.84 -6.13
C LEU A 60 9.57 -6.69 -6.54
N GLY A 61 9.01 -7.68 -7.22
CA GLY A 61 7.60 -7.69 -7.60
C GLY A 61 6.67 -7.73 -6.38
N CYS A 62 7.02 -8.48 -5.33
CA CYS A 62 6.25 -8.53 -4.09
C CYS A 62 6.23 -7.18 -3.39
N ALA A 63 7.36 -6.48 -3.37
CA ALA A 63 7.46 -5.14 -2.80
C ALA A 63 6.52 -4.14 -3.51
N VAL A 64 6.51 -4.14 -4.85
CA VAL A 64 5.58 -3.34 -5.67
C VAL A 64 4.13 -3.73 -5.42
N CYS A 65 3.84 -5.03 -5.40
CA CYS A 65 2.51 -5.56 -5.16
C CYS A 65 1.96 -5.08 -3.81
N VAL A 66 2.73 -5.22 -2.74
CA VAL A 66 2.35 -4.77 -1.39
C VAL A 66 2.13 -3.25 -1.36
N ALA A 67 3.04 -2.47 -1.95
CA ALA A 67 2.90 -1.01 -2.04
C ALA A 67 1.59 -0.60 -2.73
N THR A 68 1.14 -1.37 -3.72
CA THR A 68 -0.08 -1.09 -4.49
C THR A 68 -1.35 -1.55 -3.76
N PHE A 69 -1.26 -2.53 -2.84
CA PHE A 69 -2.40 -2.98 -2.02
C PHE A 69 -2.60 -2.16 -0.73
N LEU A 70 -1.53 -1.61 -0.16
CA LEU A 70 -1.54 -0.78 1.04
C LEU A 70 -2.58 0.36 1.06
N PRO A 71 -2.79 1.16 -0.01
CA PRO A 71 -3.77 2.24 0.03
C PRO A 71 -5.20 1.70 0.14
N TYR A 72 -5.48 0.57 -0.50
CA TYR A 72 -6.79 -0.08 -0.45
C TYR A 72 -7.07 -0.69 0.93
N THR A 73 -6.07 -1.32 1.56
CA THR A 73 -6.23 -1.88 2.91
C THR A 73 -6.41 -0.78 3.95
N GLN A 74 -5.69 0.34 3.82
CA GLN A 74 -5.87 1.50 4.68
C GLN A 74 -7.23 2.14 4.49
N PHE A 75 -7.71 2.25 3.24
CA PHE A 75 -9.04 2.78 2.95
C PHE A 75 -10.14 1.92 3.59
N ARG A 76 -9.99 0.60 3.57
CA ARG A 76 -10.89 -0.33 4.29
C ARG A 76 -10.70 -0.37 5.80
N ARG A 77 -9.83 0.46 6.37
CA ARG A 77 -9.51 0.51 7.82
C ARG A 77 -8.99 -0.83 8.37
N GLY A 78 -8.32 -1.63 7.54
CA GLY A 78 -7.81 -2.95 7.94
C GLY A 78 -6.61 -2.91 8.89
N ASN A 79 -5.93 -1.77 9.02
CA ASN A 79 -4.71 -1.63 9.84
C ASN A 79 -4.98 -1.31 11.33
N ILE A 80 -6.24 -1.30 11.78
CA ILE A 80 -6.63 -0.93 13.15
C ILE A 80 -6.54 -2.16 14.08
N ILE A 81 -5.33 -2.68 14.28
CA ILE A 81 -5.03 -3.70 15.32
C ILE A 81 -5.24 -3.13 16.74
N VAL A 82 -5.21 -1.80 16.89
CA VAL A 82 -5.41 -1.08 18.16
C VAL A 82 -6.85 -1.22 18.72
N ASP A 83 -7.82 -1.54 17.87
CA ASP A 83 -9.23 -1.69 18.28
C ASP A 83 -9.43 -2.85 19.27
N PHE A 84 -8.60 -3.89 19.19
CA PHE A 84 -8.73 -5.07 20.06
C PHE A 84 -8.38 -4.77 21.52
N PHE A 85 -7.39 -3.89 21.75
CA PHE A 85 -6.98 -3.48 23.10
C PHE A 85 -7.87 -2.36 23.67
N THR A 86 -8.55 -1.59 22.82
CA THR A 86 -9.29 -0.37 23.22
C THR A 86 -10.82 -0.54 23.16
N ALA A 87 -11.32 -1.74 22.82
CA ALA A 87 -12.76 -2.04 22.74
C ALA A 87 -13.58 -1.73 24.02
N ARG A 88 -12.92 -1.54 25.18
CA ARG A 88 -13.55 -1.16 26.47
C ARG A 88 -13.57 0.35 26.76
N ALA A 89 -12.98 1.20 25.91
CA ALA A 89 -12.94 2.64 26.11
C ALA A 89 -14.17 3.37 25.55
N SER A 90 -14.44 4.60 26.02
CA SER A 90 -15.56 5.41 25.55
C SER A 90 -15.45 5.75 24.05
N ARG A 91 -16.59 5.87 23.34
CA ARG A 91 -16.63 6.17 21.88
C ARG A 91 -15.86 7.44 21.48
N ARG A 92 -15.73 8.42 22.38
CA ARG A 92 -14.94 9.64 22.15
C ARG A 92 -13.43 9.37 22.19
N THR A 93 -12.98 8.55 23.14
CA THR A 93 -11.57 8.17 23.27
C THR A 93 -11.13 7.30 22.09
N GLN A 94 -11.98 6.35 21.67
CA GLN A 94 -11.74 5.53 20.48
C GLN A 94 -11.55 6.39 19.22
N SER A 95 -12.46 7.34 18.95
CA SER A 95 -12.34 8.22 17.79
C SER A 95 -11.08 9.11 17.80
N GLY A 96 -10.59 9.50 18.99
CA GLY A 96 -9.34 10.25 19.11
C GLY A 96 -8.11 9.39 18.84
N MET A 97 -8.11 8.16 19.36
CA MET A 97 -7.04 7.18 19.13
C MET A 97 -6.99 6.73 17.67
N ASP A 98 -8.13 6.56 17.01
CA ASP A 98 -8.22 6.23 15.59
C ASP A 98 -7.67 7.36 14.71
N GLY A 99 -7.98 8.62 15.05
CA GLY A 99 -7.44 9.80 14.37
C GLY A 99 -5.92 9.90 14.50
N LEU A 100 -5.39 9.65 15.70
CA LEU A 100 -3.94 9.61 15.95
C LEU A 100 -3.28 8.45 15.19
N GLY A 101 -3.88 7.26 15.19
CA GLY A 101 -3.38 6.10 14.45
C GLY A 101 -3.35 6.35 12.94
N ALA A 102 -4.39 6.98 12.39
CA ALA A 102 -4.42 7.38 10.98
C ALA A 102 -3.34 8.41 10.64
N LEU A 103 -3.06 9.36 11.56
CA LEU A 103 -2.02 10.37 11.36
C LEU A 103 -0.63 9.75 11.38
N LEU A 104 -0.34 8.89 12.37
CA LEU A 104 0.92 8.17 12.46
C LEU A 104 1.15 7.30 11.22
N TYR A 105 0.13 6.58 10.77
CA TYR A 105 0.20 5.80 9.53
C TYR A 105 0.54 6.70 8.33
N ALA A 106 -0.13 7.85 8.19
CA ALA A 106 0.13 8.77 7.09
C ALA A 106 1.56 9.29 7.08
N ILE A 107 2.09 9.67 8.24
CA ILE A 107 3.48 10.13 8.41
C ILE A 107 4.45 9.02 8.02
N VAL A 108 4.25 7.80 8.53
CA VAL A 108 5.13 6.66 8.21
C VAL A 108 5.10 6.35 6.72
N MET A 109 3.93 6.32 6.08
CA MET A 109 3.83 6.06 4.65
C MET A 109 4.46 7.18 3.81
N ALA A 110 4.34 8.44 4.23
CA ALA A 110 5.02 9.56 3.58
C ALA A 110 6.56 9.45 3.69
N LEU A 111 7.07 9.07 4.87
CA LEU A 111 8.50 8.84 5.08
C LEU A 111 9.01 7.68 4.23
N ILE A 112 8.26 6.58 4.12
CA ILE A 112 8.61 5.44 3.28
C ILE A 112 8.59 5.85 1.81
N ALA A 113 7.58 6.59 1.35
CA ALA A 113 7.51 7.09 -0.03
C ALA A 113 8.72 7.97 -0.37
N TRP A 114 9.08 8.89 0.53
CA TRP A 114 10.27 9.75 0.39
C TRP A 114 11.55 8.91 0.33
N ARG A 115 11.71 7.95 1.24
CA ARG A 115 12.89 7.08 1.28
C ARG A 115 13.01 6.17 0.07
N ALA A 116 11.89 5.67 -0.46
CA ALA A 116 11.85 4.88 -1.68
C ALA A 116 12.23 5.72 -2.90
N PHE A 117 11.74 6.97 -2.98
CA PHE A 117 12.12 7.90 -4.05
C PHE A 117 13.61 8.25 -3.99
N ALA A 118 14.12 8.66 -2.82
CA ALA A 118 15.54 8.95 -2.65
C ALA A 118 16.43 7.73 -2.93
N GLY A 119 16.00 6.54 -2.55
CA GLY A 119 16.69 5.28 -2.87
C GLY A 119 16.70 4.99 -4.38
N GLY A 120 15.57 5.25 -5.07
CA GLY A 120 15.47 5.12 -6.52
C GLY A 120 16.39 6.09 -7.27
N GLU A 121 16.47 7.34 -6.83
CA GLU A 121 17.37 8.34 -7.41
C GLU A 121 18.84 7.94 -7.22
N SER A 122 19.22 7.57 -5.99
CA SER A 122 20.60 7.10 -5.72
C SER A 122 20.96 5.84 -6.51
N ALA A 123 20.02 4.90 -6.69
CA ALA A 123 20.22 3.71 -7.52
C ALA A 123 20.36 4.07 -9.01
N HIS A 124 19.67 5.11 -9.48
CA HIS A 124 19.77 5.59 -10.85
C HIS A 124 21.12 6.28 -11.11
N GLU A 125 21.57 7.15 -10.19
CA GLU A 125 22.85 7.85 -10.29
C GLU A 125 24.06 6.90 -10.21
N SER A 126 23.98 5.88 -9.37
CA SER A 126 25.06 4.89 -9.19
C SER A 126 25.05 3.77 -10.23
N GLY A 127 24.00 3.67 -11.04
CA GLY A 127 23.82 2.54 -11.97
C GLY A 127 23.65 1.22 -11.24
N GLU A 128 23.03 1.23 -10.05
CA GLU A 128 22.88 0.05 -9.21
C GLU A 128 21.99 -0.99 -9.91
N THR A 129 22.53 -2.20 -10.06
CA THR A 129 21.86 -3.32 -10.72
C THR A 129 21.78 -4.52 -9.80
N SER A 130 20.72 -5.31 -10.00
CA SER A 130 20.48 -6.56 -9.29
C SER A 130 21.62 -7.56 -9.54
N MET A 131 21.96 -8.37 -8.53
CA MET A 131 23.18 -9.19 -8.57
C MET A 131 23.11 -10.33 -9.59
N LEU A 132 21.94 -10.96 -9.76
CA LEU A 132 21.78 -12.10 -10.67
C LEU A 132 21.38 -11.68 -12.08
N MET A 133 20.45 -10.74 -12.20
CA MET A 133 19.86 -10.40 -13.50
C MET A 133 20.41 -9.10 -14.12
N SER A 134 21.30 -8.39 -13.41
CA SER A 134 21.80 -7.07 -13.79
C SER A 134 20.68 -6.06 -14.11
N MET A 135 19.51 -6.25 -13.49
CA MET A 135 18.35 -5.38 -13.69
C MET A 135 18.53 -4.08 -12.91
N PRO A 136 18.27 -2.90 -13.50
CA PRO A 136 18.37 -1.64 -12.79
C PRO A 136 17.35 -1.55 -11.64
N LEU A 137 17.85 -1.32 -10.41
CA LEU A 137 17.01 -1.32 -9.21
C LEU A 137 16.15 -0.06 -9.06
N TRP A 138 16.46 1.02 -9.78
CA TRP A 138 15.65 2.25 -9.72
C TRP A 138 14.20 2.03 -10.18
N ILE A 139 13.95 1.09 -11.10
CA ILE A 139 12.61 0.79 -11.65
C ILE A 139 11.63 0.34 -10.55
N PRO A 140 11.90 -0.73 -9.78
CA PRO A 140 11.00 -1.17 -8.72
C PRO A 140 10.86 -0.12 -7.61
N TYR A 141 11.94 0.61 -7.25
CA TYR A 141 11.85 1.70 -6.27
C TYR A 141 10.83 2.76 -6.70
N MET A 142 10.93 3.23 -7.94
CA MET A 142 10.03 4.25 -8.49
C MET A 142 8.59 3.76 -8.62
N LEU A 143 8.39 2.47 -8.92
CA LEU A 143 7.06 1.88 -9.06
C LEU A 143 6.34 1.74 -7.70
N MET A 144 7.07 1.65 -6.58
CA MET A 144 6.51 1.60 -5.23
C MET A 144 6.05 2.97 -4.70
N VAL A 145 6.73 4.06 -5.10
CA VAL A 145 6.45 5.44 -4.66
C VAL A 145 4.97 5.84 -4.78
N PRO A 146 4.27 5.65 -5.91
CA PRO A 146 2.87 6.07 -6.04
C PRO A 146 1.94 5.33 -5.08
N GLY A 147 2.19 4.05 -4.79
CA GLY A 147 1.39 3.26 -3.85
C GLY A 147 1.51 3.76 -2.40
N PHE A 148 2.73 4.08 -1.96
CA PHE A 148 2.97 4.65 -0.64
C PHE A 148 2.46 6.09 -0.53
N ALA A 149 2.65 6.91 -1.56
CA ALA A 149 2.13 8.27 -1.61
C ALA A 149 0.60 8.28 -1.51
N LEU A 150 -0.08 7.41 -2.25
CA LEU A 150 -1.53 7.26 -2.17
C LEU A 150 -1.97 6.80 -0.77
N SER A 151 -1.23 5.87 -0.15
CA SER A 151 -1.51 5.41 1.21
C SER A 151 -1.39 6.54 2.24
N ALA A 152 -0.39 7.41 2.09
CA ALA A 152 -0.23 8.59 2.94
C ALA A 152 -1.40 9.57 2.78
N LEU A 153 -1.83 9.85 1.54
CA LEU A 153 -2.98 10.72 1.25
C LEU A 153 -4.28 10.18 1.86
N VAL A 154 -4.51 8.87 1.75
CA VAL A 154 -5.67 8.19 2.37
C VAL A 154 -5.62 8.31 3.90
N GLY A 155 -4.44 8.13 4.51
CA GLY A 155 -4.25 8.32 5.94
C GLY A 155 -4.58 9.75 6.40
N LEU A 156 -4.04 10.76 5.70
CA LEU A 156 -4.31 12.18 5.99
C LEU A 156 -5.80 12.53 5.88
N TYR A 157 -6.46 12.02 4.82
CA TYR A 157 -7.90 12.23 4.63
C TYR A 157 -8.70 11.63 5.80
N GLN A 158 -8.34 10.43 6.26
CA GLN A 158 -9.00 9.82 7.41
C GLN A 158 -8.77 10.60 8.70
N THR A 159 -7.54 11.06 8.97
CA THR A 159 -7.25 11.92 10.12
C THR A 159 -8.11 13.18 10.11
N ALA A 160 -8.20 13.85 8.96
CA ALA A 160 -9.03 15.04 8.81
C ALA A 160 -10.50 14.76 9.13
N LEU A 161 -11.04 13.63 8.65
CA LEU A 161 -12.42 13.20 8.95
C LEU A 161 -12.67 12.90 10.44
N TYR A 162 -11.68 12.34 11.15
CA TYR A 162 -11.80 12.07 12.59
C TYR A 162 -11.75 13.34 13.44
N TRP A 163 -11.01 14.37 13.00
CA TRP A 163 -10.88 15.64 13.72
C TRP A 163 -11.96 16.66 13.37
N THR A 164 -12.57 16.59 12.18
CA THR A 164 -13.75 17.39 11.88
C THR A 164 -14.98 16.83 12.61
N PRO A 165 -15.68 17.62 13.44
CA PRO A 165 -16.94 17.19 14.04
C PRO A 165 -17.99 17.02 12.92
N GLY A 166 -18.24 15.77 12.52
CA GLY A 166 -19.27 15.43 11.53
C GLY A 166 -20.69 15.77 12.05
N PRO A 167 -21.67 15.99 11.15
CA PRO A 167 -23.02 16.38 11.52
C PRO A 167 -23.71 15.33 12.41
N ALA A 168 -24.67 15.79 13.23
CA ALA A 168 -25.31 15.05 14.32
C ALA A 168 -25.94 13.69 13.96
N TRP A 169 -26.16 13.36 12.69
CA TRP A 169 -26.74 12.09 12.25
C TRP A 169 -25.79 10.87 12.37
N ARG A 170 -24.50 11.07 12.63
CA ARG A 170 -23.55 9.99 12.99
C ARG A 170 -23.75 9.39 14.40
N ARG A 171 -24.73 9.89 15.17
CA ARG A 171 -24.93 9.58 16.60
C ARG A 171 -26.11 8.65 16.90
N SER A 172 -26.94 8.29 15.92
CA SER A 172 -28.05 7.33 16.07
C SER A 172 -27.65 5.94 15.62
#